data_AF-A0A8T4TZI7-F1
#
_entry.id   AF-A0A8T4TZI7-F1
#
_cell.length_a   1.000
_cell.length_b   1.000
_cell.length_c   1.000
_cell.angle_alpha   90.00
_cell.angle_beta   90.00
_cell.angle_gamma   90.00
#
_symmetry.space_group_name_H-M   'P 1'
#
loop_
_entity.id
_entity.type
_entity.pdbx_description
1 polymer ?
#
loop_
_entity_poly.entity_id
_entity_poly.type
_entity_poly.pdbx_seq_one_letter_code
_entity_poly.pdbx_strand_id
1 'polypeptide(L)'
;MVSLGKNRKDHEKLMEAEVFAINVLGEKHLEVGRHFGLTNGENVNNFDGIDCIELETGSPILKDAAGSLDCKIVKTIDAGDHVIFIGEVLDVVNRDGDGLVFKTENFP
;
A
#
# COMPACT_ATOMS: atom_id res chain seq x y z
N MET A 1 1.02 9.30 6.17
CA MET A 1 2.41 9.19 5.67
C MET A 1 2.78 7.72 5.56
N VAL A 2 3.65 7.36 4.61
CA VAL A 2 4.21 6.00 4.48
C VAL A 2 5.73 6.07 4.41
N SER A 3 6.41 5.04 4.89
CA SER A 3 7.86 4.89 4.82
C SER A 3 8.20 3.67 3.97
N LEU A 4 9.08 3.83 2.99
CA LEU A 4 9.50 2.77 2.08
C LEU A 4 11.02 2.61 2.12
N GLY A 5 11.50 1.39 2.35
CA GLY A 5 12.92 1.09 2.31
C GLY A 5 13.48 1.28 0.90
N LYS A 6 14.64 1.93 0.78
CA LYS A 6 15.31 2.18 -0.50
C LYS A 6 15.75 0.91 -1.24
N ASN A 7 15.81 -0.21 -0.52
CA ASN A 7 16.10 -1.54 -1.07
C ASN A 7 14.88 -2.24 -1.69
N ARG A 8 13.67 -1.69 -1.54
CA ARG A 8 12.45 -2.24 -2.13
C ARG A 8 12.42 -1.90 -3.62
N LYS A 9 12.01 -2.84 -4.47
CA LYS A 9 11.92 -2.60 -5.93
C LYS A 9 10.91 -1.52 -6.31
N ASP A 10 9.89 -1.32 -5.50
CA ASP A 10 8.89 -0.27 -5.74
C ASP A 10 9.42 1.15 -5.40
N HIS A 11 10.63 1.27 -4.86
CA HIS A 11 11.22 2.56 -4.50
C HIS A 11 11.31 3.51 -5.69
N GLU A 12 11.89 3.08 -6.81
CA GLU A 12 12.02 3.95 -8.00
C GLU A 12 10.65 4.36 -8.55
N LYS A 13 9.70 3.41 -8.61
CA LYS A 13 8.32 3.68 -9.04
C LYS A 13 7.65 4.72 -8.17
N LEU A 14 7.77 4.62 -6.85
CA LEU A 14 7.13 5.54 -5.91
C LEU A 14 7.83 6.90 -5.85
N MET A 15 9.14 6.96 -6.15
CA MET A 15 9.87 8.21 -6.30
C MET A 15 9.44 9.02 -7.53
N GLU A 16 9.02 8.34 -8.61
CA GLU A 16 8.50 8.97 -9.83
C GLU A 16 6.98 9.20 -9.79
N ALA A 17 6.27 8.56 -8.85
CA ALA A 17 4.84 8.69 -8.70
C ALA A 17 4.43 10.06 -8.11
N GLU A 18 3.25 10.53 -8.48
CA GLU A 18 2.61 11.71 -7.88
C GLU A 18 1.52 11.34 -6.87
N VAL A 19 1.13 10.06 -6.83
CA VAL A 19 -0.03 9.55 -6.08
C VAL A 19 0.28 8.17 -5.51
N PHE A 20 -0.41 7.81 -4.42
CA PHE A 20 -0.39 6.46 -3.86
C PHE A 20 -1.68 6.17 -3.09
N ALA A 21 -2.05 4.88 -3.02
CA ALA A 21 -3.11 4.40 -2.17
C ALA A 21 -2.55 3.67 -0.93
N ILE A 22 -3.21 3.84 0.21
CA ILE A 22 -3.05 2.98 1.40
C ILE A 22 -4.29 2.10 1.49
N ASN A 23 -4.11 0.78 1.45
CA ASN A 23 -5.18 -0.19 1.70
C ASN A 23 -4.97 -0.80 3.10
N VAL A 24 -5.88 -0.50 4.03
CA VAL A 24 -5.91 -1.09 5.37
C VAL A 24 -6.53 -2.49 5.28
N LEU A 25 -5.69 -3.50 5.42
CA LEU A 25 -6.10 -4.90 5.35
C LEU A 25 -6.94 -5.26 6.57
N GLY A 26 -8.09 -5.91 6.35
CA GLY A 26 -8.82 -6.64 7.41
C GLY A 26 -8.25 -8.03 7.68
N GLU A 27 -8.62 -8.67 8.80
CA GLU A 27 -8.06 -9.96 9.25
C GLU A 27 -8.05 -11.08 8.19
N LYS A 28 -9.07 -11.12 7.33
CA LYS A 28 -9.17 -12.10 6.23
C LYS A 28 -8.09 -11.98 5.14
N HIS A 29 -7.38 -10.86 5.08
CA HIS A 29 -6.42 -10.55 4.02
C HIS A 29 -4.97 -10.92 4.37
N LEU A 30 -4.75 -11.86 5.30
CA LEU A 30 -3.40 -12.30 5.66
C LEU A 30 -2.59 -12.74 4.42
N GLU A 31 -3.21 -13.52 3.53
CA GLU A 31 -2.54 -14.00 2.32
C GLU A 31 -2.23 -12.87 1.32
N VAL A 32 -3.11 -11.85 1.22
CA VAL A 32 -2.82 -10.64 0.43
C VAL A 32 -1.64 -9.88 1.06
N GLY A 33 -1.64 -9.72 2.37
CA GLY A 33 -0.52 -9.11 3.11
C GLY A 33 0.79 -9.84 2.87
N ARG A 34 0.79 -11.19 2.90
CA ARG A 34 1.96 -12.01 2.58
C ARG A 34 2.41 -11.83 1.13
N HIS A 35 1.47 -11.85 0.19
CA HIS A 35 1.74 -11.69 -1.23
C HIS A 35 2.51 -10.38 -1.52
N PHE A 36 2.06 -9.24 -1.00
CA PHE A 36 2.74 -7.96 -1.21
C PHE A 36 3.92 -7.70 -0.25
N GLY A 37 3.88 -8.26 0.96
CA GLY A 37 4.89 -8.03 1.99
C GLY A 37 6.17 -8.87 1.83
N LEU A 38 6.03 -10.14 1.42
CA LEU A 38 7.15 -11.08 1.31
C LEU A 38 7.76 -11.14 -0.09
N THR A 39 7.04 -10.67 -1.10
CA THR A 39 7.61 -10.57 -2.44
C THR A 39 8.54 -9.36 -2.52
N ASN A 40 9.71 -9.55 -3.12
CA ASN A 40 10.64 -8.47 -3.45
C ASN A 40 10.28 -7.82 -4.80
N GLY A 41 9.00 -7.66 -5.11
CA GLY A 41 8.54 -7.09 -6.38
C GLY A 41 9.00 -7.88 -7.62
N GLU A 42 9.14 -9.21 -7.52
CA GLU A 42 9.55 -10.07 -8.65
C GLU A 42 8.43 -10.32 -9.67
N ASN A 43 7.17 -10.18 -9.25
CA ASN A 43 6.04 -10.36 -10.14
C ASN A 43 5.65 -9.03 -10.79
N VAL A 44 5.69 -9.03 -12.12
CA VAL A 44 5.26 -7.92 -12.99
C VAL A 44 3.74 -7.63 -12.82
N ASN A 45 3.01 -8.53 -12.15
CA ASN A 45 1.56 -8.50 -12.04
C ASN A 45 1.05 -8.89 -10.63
N ASN A 46 1.55 -8.21 -9.58
CA ASN A 46 1.17 -8.48 -8.18
C ASN A 46 -0.34 -8.32 -7.87
N PHE A 47 -1.11 -7.77 -8.80
CA PHE A 47 -2.55 -7.58 -8.66
C PHE A 47 -3.38 -8.64 -9.41
N ASP A 48 -2.74 -9.62 -10.06
CA ASP A 48 -3.44 -10.71 -10.73
C ASP A 48 -4.30 -11.51 -9.73
N GLY A 49 -5.60 -11.57 -10.01
CA GLY A 49 -6.59 -12.23 -9.14
C GLY A 49 -6.98 -11.42 -7.90
N ILE A 50 -6.58 -10.14 -7.81
CA ILE A 50 -6.95 -9.24 -6.72
C ILE A 50 -7.94 -8.19 -7.22
N ASP A 51 -9.16 -8.22 -6.70
CA ASP A 51 -10.22 -7.28 -7.08
C ASP A 51 -9.91 -5.86 -6.57
N CYS A 52 -9.56 -4.98 -7.50
CA CYS A 52 -9.33 -3.57 -7.23
C CYS A 52 -10.39 -2.69 -7.89
N ILE A 53 -10.65 -1.55 -7.25
CA ILE A 53 -11.37 -0.41 -7.81
C ILE A 53 -10.44 0.80 -7.85
N GLU A 54 -10.86 1.86 -8.51
CA GLU A 54 -10.15 3.14 -8.55
C GLU A 54 -11.03 4.22 -7.89
N LEU A 55 -10.37 5.22 -7.31
CA LEU A 55 -11.00 6.44 -6.76
C LEU A 55 -10.48 7.66 -7.56
N GLU A 56 -10.09 8.75 -6.89
CA GLU A 56 -9.73 10.03 -7.52
C GLU A 56 -8.38 9.96 -8.27
N THR A 57 -7.38 9.24 -7.76
CA THR A 57 -6.03 9.24 -8.33
C THR A 57 -5.80 8.16 -9.39
N GLY A 58 -6.71 7.19 -9.50
CA GLY A 58 -6.50 5.96 -10.27
C GLY A 58 -5.56 4.94 -9.60
N SER A 59 -5.05 5.22 -8.39
CA SER A 59 -4.28 4.22 -7.63
C SER A 59 -5.19 3.03 -7.24
N PRO A 60 -4.67 1.77 -7.25
CA PRO A 60 -5.49 0.60 -6.99
C PRO A 60 -5.96 0.52 -5.53
N ILE A 61 -7.28 0.44 -5.35
CA ILE A 61 -7.96 0.31 -4.07
C ILE A 61 -8.54 -1.09 -3.96
N LEU A 62 -8.13 -1.85 -2.95
CA LEU A 62 -8.64 -3.20 -2.71
C LEU A 62 -10.13 -3.13 -2.37
N LYS A 63 -10.95 -3.81 -3.19
CA LYS A 63 -12.41 -3.72 -3.14
C LYS A 63 -13.00 -4.14 -1.80
N ASP A 64 -12.30 -4.98 -1.04
CA ASP A 64 -12.79 -5.54 0.22
C ASP A 64 -11.88 -5.26 1.42
N ALA A 65 -10.93 -4.33 1.29
CA ALA A 65 -10.15 -3.78 2.41
C ALA A 65 -11.04 -3.20 3.51
N ALA A 66 -10.55 -3.21 4.76
CA ALA A 66 -11.24 -2.62 5.91
C ALA A 66 -11.37 -1.09 5.77
N GLY A 67 -10.39 -0.47 5.11
CA GLY A 67 -10.50 0.91 4.66
C GLY A 67 -9.37 1.24 3.70
N SER A 68 -9.50 2.35 2.98
CA SER A 68 -8.46 2.80 2.06
C SER A 68 -8.38 4.31 2.02
N LEU A 69 -7.18 4.83 1.78
CA LEU A 69 -6.89 6.25 1.60
C LEU A 69 -6.26 6.45 0.23
N ASP A 70 -6.86 7.31 -0.58
CA ASP A 70 -6.33 7.68 -1.89
C ASP A 70 -5.61 9.02 -1.80
N CYS A 71 -4.31 9.04 -2.07
CA CYS A 71 -3.44 10.14 -1.69
C CYS A 71 -2.67 10.74 -2.87
N LYS A 72 -2.55 12.07 -2.89
CA LYS A 72 -1.55 12.79 -3.68
C LYS A 72 -0.30 13.05 -2.86
N ILE A 73 0.88 12.77 -3.42
CA ILE A 73 2.17 13.05 -2.76
C ILE A 73 2.38 14.56 -2.74
N VAL A 74 2.56 15.11 -1.54
CA VAL A 74 2.83 16.55 -1.33
C VAL A 74 4.25 16.81 -0.83
N LYS A 75 4.92 15.78 -0.27
CA LYS A 75 6.31 15.89 0.16
C LYS A 75 6.98 14.52 0.23
N THR A 76 8.23 14.48 -0.20
CA THR A 76 9.11 13.32 -0.08
C THR A 76 10.32 13.70 0.79
N ILE A 77 10.68 12.86 1.75
CA ILE A 77 11.75 13.11 2.72
C ILE A 77 12.72 11.95 2.69
N ASP A 78 13.99 12.21 2.37
CA ASP A 78 15.06 11.25 2.58
C ASP A 78 15.29 11.03 4.08
N ALA A 79 15.20 9.78 4.53
CA ALA A 79 15.29 9.39 5.93
C ALA A 79 16.30 8.25 6.15
N GLY A 80 17.44 8.27 5.44
CA GLY A 80 18.51 7.30 5.61
C GLY A 80 18.34 6.07 4.70
N ASP A 81 18.00 4.92 5.28
CA ASP A 81 17.70 3.69 4.53
C ASP A 81 16.27 3.64 3.98
N HIS A 82 15.42 4.60 4.37
CA HIS A 82 14.06 4.78 3.90
C HIS A 82 13.85 6.14 3.24
N VAL A 83 12.75 6.23 2.49
CA VAL A 83 12.14 7.48 2.05
C VAL A 83 10.74 7.57 2.64
N ILE A 84 10.39 8.73 3.20
CA ILE A 84 9.06 9.02 3.73
C ILE A 84 8.27 9.82 2.70
N PHE A 85 7.07 9.33 2.37
CA PHE A 85 6.11 10.01 1.51
C PHE A 85 4.97 10.57 2.38
N ILE A 86 4.77 11.88 2.29
CA ILE A 86 3.65 12.59 2.89
C ILE A 86 2.60 12.80 1.80
N GLY A 87 1.42 12.23 2.02
CA GLY A 87 0.28 12.35 1.12
C GLY A 87 -0.83 13.23 1.68
N GLU A 88 -1.43 14.05 0.83
CA GLU A 88 -2.75 14.65 1.02
C GLU A 88 -3.82 13.65 0.60
N VAL A 89 -4.78 13.37 1.48
CA VAL A 89 -5.87 12.42 1.21
C VAL A 89 -6.92 13.12 0.35
N LEU A 90 -7.18 12.59 -0.84
CA LEU A 90 -8.17 13.10 -1.79
C LEU A 90 -9.52 12.38 -1.66
N ASP A 91 -9.49 11.08 -1.40
CA ASP A 91 -10.70 10.27 -1.17
C ASP A 91 -10.44 9.13 -0.18
N VAL A 92 -11.51 8.60 0.41
CA VAL A 92 -11.45 7.52 1.41
C VAL A 92 -12.54 6.48 1.20
N VAL A 93 -12.19 5.24 1.51
CA VAL A 93 -13.15 4.16 1.70
C VAL A 93 -13.09 3.73 3.15
N ASN A 94 -14.25 3.65 3.80
CA ASN A 94 -14.39 3.18 5.15
C ASN A 94 -15.38 2.01 5.20
N ARG A 95 -14.98 0.89 5.79
CA ARG A 95 -15.82 -0.29 5.99
C ARG A 95 -15.67 -0.78 7.42
N ASP A 96 -16.74 -1.35 7.97
CA ASP A 96 -16.67 -1.99 9.29
C ASP A 96 -15.84 -3.28 9.21
N GLY A 97 -15.02 -3.52 10.24
CA GLY A 97 -14.25 -4.75 10.38
C GLY A 97 -12.97 -4.57 11.18
N ASP A 98 -12.42 -5.69 11.67
CA ASP A 98 -11.16 -5.70 12.40
C ASP A 98 -9.97 -5.66 11.43
N GLY A 99 -9.03 -4.75 11.70
CA GLY A 99 -7.80 -4.59 10.94
C GLY A 99 -6.81 -5.72 11.20
N LEU A 100 -6.14 -6.19 10.15
CA LEU A 100 -5.03 -7.11 10.27
C LEU A 100 -3.84 -6.42 10.95
N VAL A 101 -3.51 -6.87 12.15
CA VAL A 101 -2.33 -6.39 12.89
C VAL A 101 -1.12 -7.23 12.50
N PHE A 102 0.01 -6.56 12.22
CA PHE A 102 1.26 -7.23 11.95
C PHE A 102 1.72 -8.04 13.18
N LYS A 103 2.02 -9.32 12.95
CA LYS A 103 2.66 -10.22 13.93
C LYS A 103 3.75 -10.99 13.20
N THR A 104 4.96 -11.05 13.77
CA THR A 104 6.10 -11.70 13.11
C THR A 104 5.82 -13.15 12.69
N GLU A 105 5.08 -13.91 13.51
CA GLU A 105 4.66 -15.29 13.20
C GLU A 105 3.81 -15.42 11.92
N ASN A 106 3.15 -14.33 11.51
CA ASN A 106 2.31 -14.29 10.33
C ASN A 106 3.09 -13.96 9.05
N PHE A 107 4.32 -13.45 9.15
CA PHE A 107 5.14 -13.00 8.01
C PHE A 107 6.55 -13.60 8.10
N PRO A 108 6.69 -14.91 7.80
CA PRO A 108 7.96 -15.63 7.85
C PRO A 108 8.92 -15.25 6.72
#